data_AF-A0A8C7VQV0-F1
#
_entry.id   AF-A0A8C7VQV0-F1
#
_cell.length_a   1.000
_cell.length_b   1.000
_cell.length_c   1.000
_cell.angle_alpha   90.00
_cell.angle_beta   90.00
_cell.angle_gamma   90.00
#
_symmetry.space_group_name_H-M   'P 1'
#
loop_
_entity.id
_entity.type
_entity.pdbx_description
1 polymer ?
#
loop_
_entity_poly.entity_id
_entity_poly.type
_entity_poly.pdbx_seq_one_letter_code
_entity_poly.pdbx_strand_id
1 'polypeptide(L)'
;MHFKVRAAAKEDCKDISRMIMELAVYENMPDQVKTSHEDLERDGFSPNPFYECLIAEVPDEHKTKDGKGIGTGLMAKVAQVGVEKQCVRLQLSVLDWNKPSLDFYIAKGAEDLTAKEGWHFLRFHGQTLDTLAKEAPKD
;
A
#
# COMPACT_ATOMS: atom_id res chain seq x y z
N MET A 1 -13.92 -5.86 -19.27
CA MET A 1 -12.61 -6.29 -18.71
C MET A 1 -12.92 -7.15 -17.50
N HIS A 2 -12.61 -8.44 -17.56
CA HIS A 2 -12.87 -9.36 -16.45
C HIS A 2 -11.57 -9.56 -15.68
N PHE A 3 -11.54 -9.13 -14.43
CA PHE A 3 -10.42 -9.36 -13.51
C PHE A 3 -10.98 -9.86 -12.18
N LYS A 4 -10.16 -10.61 -11.44
CA LYS A 4 -10.50 -11.15 -10.13
C LYS A 4 -9.63 -10.49 -9.08
N VAL A 5 -10.24 -9.97 -8.02
CA VAL A 5 -9.50 -9.51 -6.84
C VAL A 5 -9.53 -10.63 -5.79
N ARG A 6 -8.35 -11.04 -5.32
CA ARG A 6 -8.19 -12.08 -4.28
C ARG A 6 -7.11 -11.70 -3.28
N ALA A 7 -7.11 -12.34 -2.12
CA ALA A 7 -5.96 -12.30 -1.22
C ALA A 7 -4.71 -12.86 -1.93
N ALA A 8 -3.56 -12.26 -1.65
CA ALA A 8 -2.28 -12.80 -2.06
C ALA A 8 -2.02 -14.16 -1.40
N ALA A 9 -1.35 -15.04 -2.13
CA ALA A 9 -0.75 -16.27 -1.65
C ALA A 9 0.78 -16.09 -1.62
N LYS A 10 1.46 -17.00 -0.92
CA LYS A 10 2.92 -16.91 -0.72
C LYS A 10 3.68 -16.88 -2.05
N GLU A 11 3.15 -17.54 -3.06
CA GLU A 11 3.70 -17.63 -4.40
C GLU A 11 3.68 -16.29 -5.15
N ASP A 12 2.78 -15.37 -4.76
CA ASP A 12 2.67 -14.04 -5.37
C ASP A 12 3.79 -13.09 -4.92
N CYS A 13 4.58 -13.42 -3.89
CA CYS A 13 5.58 -12.52 -3.30
C CYS A 13 6.61 -12.01 -4.30
N LYS A 14 6.95 -12.79 -5.33
CA LYS A 14 7.86 -12.36 -6.41
C LYS A 14 7.22 -11.28 -7.28
N ASP A 15 5.96 -11.42 -7.63
CA ASP A 15 5.21 -10.42 -8.38
C ASP A 15 4.92 -9.17 -7.54
N ILE A 16 4.61 -9.34 -6.26
CA ILE A 16 4.43 -8.22 -5.33
C ILE A 16 5.73 -7.42 -5.21
N SER A 17 6.86 -8.10 -5.00
CA SER A 17 8.18 -7.44 -4.93
C SER A 17 8.51 -6.67 -6.21
N ARG A 18 8.25 -7.28 -7.37
CA ARG A 18 8.40 -6.61 -8.68
C ARG A 18 7.51 -5.37 -8.78
N MET A 19 6.23 -5.46 -8.42
CA MET A 19 5.30 -4.32 -8.47
C MET A 19 5.67 -3.21 -7.49
N ILE A 20 6.19 -3.54 -6.30
CA ILE A 20 6.73 -2.55 -5.35
C ILE A 20 7.90 -1.79 -5.98
N MET A 21 8.82 -2.51 -6.65
CA MET A 21 9.93 -1.89 -7.35
C MET A 21 9.45 -1.00 -8.52
N GLU A 22 8.49 -1.48 -9.32
CA GLU A 22 7.89 -0.69 -10.42
C GLU A 22 7.24 0.60 -9.91
N LEU A 23 6.52 0.54 -8.78
CA LEU A 23 5.96 1.71 -8.12
C LEU A 23 7.06 2.65 -7.62
N ALA A 24 8.09 2.13 -6.97
CA ALA A 24 9.19 2.96 -6.48
C ALA A 24 9.95 3.66 -7.61
N VAL A 25 10.11 3.00 -8.76
CA VAL A 25 10.64 3.64 -9.98
C VAL A 25 9.73 4.75 -10.48
N TYR A 26 8.40 4.51 -10.52
CA TYR A 26 7.42 5.54 -10.88
C TYR A 26 7.48 6.75 -9.94
N GLU A 27 7.75 6.53 -8.65
CA GLU A 27 7.88 7.57 -7.63
C GLU A 27 9.27 8.22 -7.55
N ASN A 28 10.21 7.84 -8.44
CA ASN A 28 11.62 8.28 -8.43
C ASN A 28 12.38 7.94 -7.14
N MET A 29 12.03 6.83 -6.48
CA MET A 29 12.60 6.38 -5.21
C MET A 29 13.03 4.89 -5.20
N PRO A 30 13.61 4.32 -6.27
CA PRO A 30 13.95 2.88 -6.31
C PRO A 30 14.95 2.48 -5.23
N ASP A 31 15.93 3.33 -4.92
CA ASP A 31 16.97 3.06 -3.90
C ASP A 31 16.42 3.00 -2.46
N GLN A 32 15.17 3.42 -2.26
CA GLN A 32 14.49 3.35 -0.97
C GLN A 32 13.81 1.99 -0.73
N VAL A 33 13.70 1.14 -1.76
CA VAL A 33 13.14 -0.20 -1.61
C VAL A 33 14.18 -1.09 -0.93
N LYS A 34 13.93 -1.41 0.34
CA LYS A 34 14.78 -2.30 1.14
C LYS A 34 14.21 -3.71 1.31
N THR A 35 12.93 -3.89 0.97
CA THR A 35 12.18 -5.12 1.17
C THR A 35 12.46 -6.11 0.03
N SER A 36 12.77 -7.36 0.35
CA SER A 36 12.86 -8.46 -0.62
C SER A 36 11.59 -9.30 -0.69
N HIS A 37 11.49 -10.22 -1.65
CA HIS A 37 10.36 -11.16 -1.67
C HIS A 37 10.39 -12.14 -0.50
N GLU A 38 11.57 -12.50 0.02
CA GLU A 38 11.72 -13.31 1.22
C GLU A 38 11.22 -12.56 2.47
N ASP A 39 11.46 -11.24 2.55
CA ASP A 39 10.88 -10.40 3.61
C ASP A 39 9.35 -10.39 3.52
N LEU A 40 8.79 -10.24 2.31
CA LEU A 40 7.35 -10.30 2.09
C LEU A 40 6.75 -11.63 2.53
N GLU A 41 7.38 -12.75 2.16
CA GLU A 41 6.96 -14.09 2.59
C GLU A 41 6.97 -14.22 4.12
N ARG A 42 8.06 -13.79 4.77
CA ARG A 42 8.21 -13.86 6.22
C ARG A 42 7.16 -13.02 6.94
N ASP A 43 6.96 -11.79 6.51
CA ASP A 43 6.19 -10.80 7.27
C ASP A 43 4.68 -10.86 6.95
N GLY A 44 4.30 -11.28 5.75
CA GLY A 44 2.91 -11.34 5.29
C GLY A 44 2.21 -12.70 5.46
N PHE A 45 2.98 -13.79 5.67
CA PHE A 45 2.45 -15.15 5.72
C PHE A 45 2.85 -15.91 7.00
N SER A 46 3.16 -15.16 8.07
CA SER A 46 3.36 -15.73 9.40
C SER A 46 2.01 -15.95 10.12
N PRO A 47 1.97 -16.65 11.28
CA PRO A 47 0.75 -16.77 12.08
C PRO A 47 0.15 -15.44 12.55
N ASN A 48 0.94 -14.35 12.55
CA ASN A 48 0.49 -13.01 12.94
C ASN A 48 1.12 -11.98 11.97
N PRO A 49 0.52 -11.80 10.78
CA PRO A 49 1.16 -11.06 9.69
C PRO A 49 1.17 -9.55 9.95
N PHE A 50 2.22 -8.87 9.50
CA PHE A 50 2.37 -7.42 9.62
C PHE A 50 1.54 -6.64 8.58
N TYR A 51 1.22 -7.28 7.46
CA TYR A 51 0.42 -6.70 6.39
C TYR A 51 -0.43 -7.78 5.72
N GLU A 52 -1.49 -7.34 5.05
CA GLU A 52 -2.30 -8.16 4.15
C GLU A 52 -2.19 -7.57 2.73
N CYS A 53 -2.21 -8.42 1.70
CA CYS A 53 -2.08 -7.98 0.31
C CYS A 53 -3.22 -8.55 -0.55
N LEU A 54 -3.68 -7.75 -1.50
CA LEU A 54 -4.67 -8.13 -2.51
C LEU A 54 -4.02 -8.11 -3.90
N ILE A 55 -4.32 -9.14 -4.69
CA ILE A 55 -3.89 -9.27 -6.09
C ILE A 55 -5.10 -9.11 -7.00
N ALA A 56 -4.92 -8.33 -8.07
CA ALA A 56 -5.83 -8.31 -9.20
C ALA A 56 -5.27 -9.21 -10.31
N GLU A 57 -5.93 -10.33 -10.55
CA GLU A 57 -5.60 -11.25 -11.64
C GLU A 57 -6.39 -10.89 -12.89
N VAL A 58 -5.67 -10.72 -13.99
CA VAL A 58 -6.25 -10.40 -15.30
C VAL A 58 -5.87 -11.52 -16.27
N PRO A 59 -6.84 -12.23 -16.88
CA PRO A 59 -6.56 -13.18 -17.96
C PRO A 59 -5.76 -12.53 -19.08
N ASP A 60 -4.87 -13.28 -19.72
CA ASP A 60 -3.95 -12.75 -20.74
C ASP A 60 -4.71 -12.08 -21.90
N GLU A 61 -5.82 -12.67 -22.33
CA GLU A 61 -6.71 -12.15 -23.36
C GLU A 61 -7.35 -10.79 -23.01
N HIS A 62 -7.37 -10.42 -21.73
CA HIS A 62 -7.99 -9.19 -21.22
C HIS A 62 -6.98 -8.17 -20.70
N LYS A 63 -5.67 -8.44 -20.81
CA LYS A 63 -4.63 -7.48 -20.43
C LYS A 63 -4.67 -6.27 -21.37
N THR A 64 -4.84 -5.08 -20.79
CA THR A 64 -4.77 -3.80 -21.51
C THR A 64 -3.73 -2.90 -20.86
N LYS A 65 -3.16 -1.96 -21.63
CA LYS A 65 -2.15 -1.02 -21.11
C LYS A 65 -2.66 -0.13 -19.96
N ASP A 66 -3.96 0.18 -19.94
CA ASP A 66 -4.51 1.20 -19.02
C ASP A 66 -5.14 0.61 -17.74
N GLY A 67 -5.25 -0.72 -17.64
CA GLY A 67 -5.75 -1.40 -16.44
C GLY A 67 -7.11 -0.90 -15.91
N LYS A 68 -7.99 -0.39 -16.78
CA LYS A 68 -9.19 0.37 -16.36
C LYS A 68 -10.05 -0.41 -15.37
N GLY A 69 -10.31 0.21 -14.22
CA GLY A 69 -11.16 -0.34 -13.16
C GLY A 69 -10.44 -1.19 -12.11
N ILE A 70 -9.21 -1.65 -12.37
CA ILE A 70 -8.45 -2.48 -11.43
C ILE A 70 -8.20 -1.74 -10.11
N GLY A 71 -7.72 -0.50 -10.17
CA GLY A 71 -7.48 0.32 -8.98
C GLY A 71 -8.75 0.58 -8.16
N THR A 72 -9.89 0.78 -8.82
CA THR A 72 -11.19 0.90 -8.13
C THR A 72 -11.58 -0.41 -7.47
N GLY A 73 -11.41 -1.56 -8.14
CA GLY A 73 -11.71 -2.87 -7.59
C GLY A 73 -10.86 -3.22 -6.36
N LEU A 74 -9.55 -2.96 -6.42
CA LEU A 74 -8.64 -3.15 -5.30
C LEU A 74 -9.02 -2.28 -4.10
N MET A 75 -9.23 -0.97 -4.31
CA MET A 75 -9.61 -0.04 -3.26
C MET A 75 -10.96 -0.42 -2.62
N ALA A 76 -11.95 -0.78 -3.43
CA ALA A 76 -13.25 -1.23 -2.95
C ALA A 76 -13.13 -2.50 -2.09
N LYS A 77 -12.24 -3.43 -2.46
CA LYS A 77 -12.00 -4.65 -1.69
C LYS A 77 -11.31 -4.37 -0.35
N VAL A 78 -10.37 -3.42 -0.30
CA VAL A 78 -9.78 -2.96 0.98
C VAL A 78 -10.85 -2.33 1.88
N ALA A 79 -11.71 -1.47 1.32
CA ALA A 79 -12.81 -0.87 2.07
C ALA A 79 -13.80 -1.94 2.58
N GLN A 80 -14.12 -2.95 1.77
CA GLN A 80 -14.96 -4.08 2.18
C GLN A 80 -14.35 -4.82 3.38
N VAL A 81 -13.06 -5.15 3.34
CA VAL A 81 -12.36 -5.81 4.46
C VAL A 81 -12.40 -4.95 5.71
N GLY A 82 -12.21 -3.63 5.57
CA GLY A 82 -12.34 -2.68 6.68
C GLY A 82 -13.73 -2.72 7.32
N VAL A 83 -14.79 -2.66 6.52
CA VAL A 83 -16.17 -2.74 7.01
C VAL A 83 -16.44 -4.07 7.72
N GLU A 84 -16.00 -5.19 7.14
CA GLU A 84 -16.12 -6.53 7.75
C GLU A 84 -15.40 -6.63 9.09
N LYS A 85 -14.26 -5.93 9.25
CA LYS A 85 -13.48 -5.81 10.49
C LYS A 85 -13.97 -4.68 11.41
N GLN A 86 -15.12 -4.06 11.11
CA GLN A 86 -15.68 -2.91 11.85
C GLN A 86 -14.74 -1.69 11.94
N CYS A 87 -13.81 -1.56 11.00
CA CYS A 87 -13.02 -0.35 10.83
C CYS A 87 -13.93 0.79 10.36
N VAL A 88 -13.74 1.98 10.94
CA VAL A 88 -14.55 3.18 10.63
C VAL A 88 -13.89 4.14 9.63
N ARG A 89 -12.63 3.87 9.24
CA ARG A 89 -11.85 4.73 8.35
C ARG A 89 -10.83 3.95 7.54
N LEU A 90 -10.54 4.45 6.34
CA LEU A 90 -9.41 4.06 5.51
C LEU A 90 -8.53 5.29 5.32
N GLN A 91 -7.23 5.17 5.63
CA GLN A 91 -6.26 6.25 5.50
C GLN A 91 -5.14 5.84 4.56
N LEU A 92 -4.66 6.79 3.77
CA LEU A 92 -3.56 6.64 2.82
C LEU A 92 -2.87 7.98 2.62
N SER A 93 -1.65 7.95 2.09
CA SER A 93 -0.89 9.13 1.70
C SER A 93 -0.77 9.20 0.19
N VAL A 94 -0.81 10.42 -0.36
CA VAL A 94 -0.57 10.67 -1.79
C VAL A 94 0.59 11.65 -1.90
N LEU A 95 1.53 11.38 -2.81
CA LEU A 95 2.62 12.32 -3.09
C LEU A 95 2.06 13.61 -3.69
N ASP A 96 2.67 14.74 -3.34
CA ASP A 96 2.22 16.10 -3.72
C ASP A 96 2.06 16.29 -5.23
N TRP A 97 2.95 15.69 -6.03
CA TRP A 97 2.93 15.76 -7.49
C TRP A 97 1.90 14.81 -8.12
N ASN A 98 1.38 13.82 -7.38
CA ASN A 98 0.48 12.79 -7.92
C ASN A 98 -0.98 13.25 -7.90
N LYS A 99 -1.24 14.38 -8.54
CA LYS A 99 -2.58 14.94 -8.73
C LYS A 99 -3.58 13.93 -9.35
N PRO A 100 -3.21 13.08 -10.33
CA PRO A 100 -4.14 12.09 -10.86
C PRO A 100 -4.68 11.12 -9.80
N SER A 101 -3.82 10.65 -8.89
CA SER A 101 -4.25 9.77 -7.79
C SER A 101 -5.04 10.53 -6.73
N LEU A 102 -4.62 11.76 -6.40
CA LEU A 102 -5.35 12.61 -5.46
C LEU A 102 -6.79 12.87 -5.94
N ASP A 103 -6.95 13.28 -7.20
CA ASP A 103 -8.25 13.53 -7.82
C ASP A 103 -9.11 12.24 -7.86
N PHE A 104 -8.48 11.08 -8.11
CA PHE A 104 -9.16 9.79 -8.06
C PHE A 104 -9.75 9.49 -6.67
N TYR A 105 -8.99 9.71 -5.59
CA TYR A 105 -9.47 9.46 -4.22
C TYR A 105 -10.52 10.48 -3.77
N ILE A 106 -10.33 11.76 -4.10
CA ILE A 106 -11.33 12.81 -3.81
C ILE A 106 -12.66 12.51 -4.52
N ALA A 107 -12.63 12.07 -5.77
CA ALA A 107 -13.84 11.67 -6.51
C ALA A 107 -14.57 10.46 -5.89
N LYS A 108 -13.92 9.72 -4.98
CA LYS A 108 -14.52 8.62 -4.19
C LYS A 108 -14.95 9.05 -2.77
N GLY A 109 -14.79 10.32 -2.42
CA GLY A 109 -15.19 10.88 -1.13
C GLY A 109 -14.07 10.94 -0.09
N ALA A 110 -12.80 10.77 -0.48
CA ALA A 110 -11.68 11.02 0.43
C ALA A 110 -11.50 12.52 0.71
N GLU A 111 -10.99 12.85 1.89
CA GLU A 111 -10.64 14.22 2.28
C GLU A 111 -9.11 14.38 2.37
N ASP A 112 -8.59 15.48 1.86
CA ASP A 112 -7.17 15.84 2.02
C ASP A 112 -6.94 16.44 3.42
N LEU A 113 -6.48 15.61 4.34
CA LEU A 113 -6.21 16.00 5.73
C LEU A 113 -5.03 16.98 5.85
N THR A 114 -4.07 16.94 4.93
CA THR A 114 -2.95 17.90 4.93
C THR A 114 -3.48 19.29 4.62
N ALA A 115 -4.32 19.43 3.59
CA ALA A 115 -4.92 20.70 3.21
C ALA A 115 -5.97 21.20 4.23
N LYS A 116 -6.75 20.28 4.81
CA LYS A 116 -7.84 20.62 5.72
C LYS A 116 -7.37 20.92 7.15
N GLU A 117 -6.41 20.16 7.66
CA GLU A 117 -6.05 20.16 9.09
C GLU A 117 -4.58 20.55 9.33
N GLY A 118 -3.73 20.56 8.31
CA GLY A 118 -2.34 21.01 8.43
C GLY A 118 -1.40 20.01 9.12
N TRP A 119 -1.70 18.70 9.03
CA TRP A 119 -0.84 17.67 9.60
C TRP A 119 0.51 17.54 8.89
N HIS A 120 1.57 17.29 9.66
CA HIS A 120 2.88 16.91 9.15
C HIS A 120 3.07 15.39 9.22
N PHE A 121 3.55 14.78 8.12
CA PHE A 121 3.94 13.38 8.07
C PHE A 121 5.42 13.24 8.47
N LEU A 122 5.69 12.76 9.69
CA LEU A 122 7.02 12.63 10.26
C LEU A 122 7.46 11.17 10.37
N ARG A 123 8.77 10.89 10.25
CA ARG A 123 9.34 9.54 10.34
C ARG A 123 10.64 9.54 11.13
N PHE A 124 10.74 8.63 12.11
CA PHE A 124 12.02 8.21 12.69
C PHE A 124 12.43 6.90 12.03
N HIS A 125 13.69 6.79 11.60
CA HIS A 125 14.18 5.59 10.94
C HIS A 125 15.70 5.42 11.11
N GLY A 126 16.16 4.17 11.02
CA GLY A 126 17.57 3.81 11.20
C GLY A 126 18.11 4.33 12.54
N GLN A 127 19.31 4.90 12.52
CA GLN A 127 20.03 5.32 13.73
C GLN A 127 19.24 6.31 14.60
N THR A 128 18.37 7.15 14.01
CA THR A 128 17.55 8.11 14.78
C THR A 128 16.52 7.41 15.65
N LEU A 129 15.90 6.34 15.13
CA LEU A 129 14.96 5.51 15.88
C LEU A 129 15.69 4.75 17.00
N ASP A 130 16.86 4.18 16.70
CA ASP A 130 17.67 3.45 17.68
C ASP A 130 18.15 4.35 18.83
N THR A 131 18.45 5.62 18.54
CA THR A 131 18.80 6.61 19.56
C THR A 131 17.60 6.97 20.41
N LEU A 132 16.44 7.24 19.79
CA LEU A 132 15.21 7.59 20.52
C LEU A 132 14.77 6.45 21.46
N ALA A 133 14.91 5.20 21.03
CA ALA A 133 14.57 4.04 21.86
C ALA A 133 15.38 3.97 23.18
N LYS A 134 16.60 4.51 23.21
CA LYS A 134 17.45 4.53 24.42
C LYS A 134 17.00 5.56 25.46
N GLU A 135 16.09 6.46 25.08
CA GLU A 135 15.49 7.45 26.00
C GLU A 135 14.29 6.90 26.76
N ALA A 136 13.84 5.68 26.45
CA ALA A 136 12.76 5.03 27.19
C ALA A 136 13.12 4.95 28.69
N PRO A 137 12.19 5.31 29.60
CA PRO A 137 12.40 5.13 31.03
C PRO A 137 12.77 3.67 31.32
N LYS A 138 13.76 3.47 32.20
CA LYS A 138 14.09 2.13 32.67
C LYS A 138 13.05 1.71 33.72
N ASP A 139 12.56 0.49 33.59
CA ASP A 139 11.74 -0.18 34.62
C ASP A 139 12.54 -0.38 35.92
#